data_AF-A0A9W8RNK0-F1
#
_entry.id   AF-A0A9W8RNK0-F1
#
_cell.length_a   1.000
_cell.length_b   1.000
_cell.length_c   1.000
_cell.angle_alpha   90.00
_cell.angle_beta   90.00
_cell.angle_gamma   90.00
#
_symmetry.space_group_name_H-M   'P 1'
#
loop_
_entity.id
_entity.type
_entity.pdbx_description
1 polymer ?
#
loop_
_entity_poly.entity_id
_entity_poly.type
_entity_poly.pdbx_seq_one_letter_code
_entity_poly.pdbx_strand_id
1 'polypeptide(L)'
;MAIRQIKPGENITSLWDQVTDERSEFRLFDITGKAISFRSDAEVAESLYMFYNDVNVAEDAILFPDELLTNKKKVPFRKIRNGVSSIEDGVLPSTARHVAKGLEAINRGKDPTKAIRAAKDHEEDLIWGLPEVWRTGLVQAKRERPSSERRALLERTGLVNAHKSLTFDRRMDIADTMEMMERDRSFSFKESFHDGDLEPGYNKKYKLVQERLHAMLRTPHAGSTDWVWFLAEILDWLELRGDYDDYIQDPQTPWPHSFIVRDLVEAFAMTAMFFPESGKAKLFREKEFWKEWKDFYEKKTDTYWADVYPLEWSMTVRPIIAHLYQAGVIAPAYIQNHPQVVLGMATASKEPHRPDERDLFVNYEDQYGNFPMKFPPFFVHPSKWPQIIPTAEKFAAKHRNARFALLRLWSAPHYYPLMVGPFNRQNTSFLDSLGRSWEWKFVPKDMPGSDYSAHHTAGKRLEELRSVLGDRVVNRGDLVLVMGEDANDLLKYCTAVVFAIQTKPWLREVDLWKSFINVNIEFLRELDSH
;
A
#
# COMPACT_ATOMS: atom_id res chain seq x y z
N MET A 1 1.44 -18.21 38.18
CA MET A 1 0.15 -18.55 38.84
C MET A 1 -0.69 -19.30 37.82
N ALA A 2 -1.04 -20.57 38.09
CA ALA A 2 -1.85 -21.36 37.14
C ALA A 2 -3.32 -20.97 37.31
N ILE A 3 -3.88 -20.28 36.32
CA ILE A 3 -5.27 -19.83 36.33
C ILE A 3 -6.10 -20.91 35.62
N ARG A 4 -7.21 -21.35 36.24
CA ARG A 4 -8.17 -22.28 35.63
C ARG A 4 -9.55 -21.62 35.56
N GLN A 5 -10.35 -22.02 34.57
CA GLN A 5 -11.76 -21.62 34.50
C GLN A 5 -12.56 -22.20 35.68
N ILE A 6 -13.49 -21.41 36.20
CA ILE A 6 -14.47 -21.81 37.22
C ILE A 6 -15.58 -22.59 36.50
N LYS A 7 -15.91 -23.79 37.00
CA LYS A 7 -16.95 -24.63 36.41
C LYS A 7 -18.34 -24.14 36.86
N PRO A 8 -19.40 -24.36 36.05
CA PRO A 8 -20.76 -24.05 36.48
C PRO A 8 -21.08 -24.70 37.83
N GLY A 9 -21.53 -23.88 38.79
CA GLY A 9 -21.87 -24.31 40.15
C GLY A 9 -20.70 -24.37 41.15
N GLU A 10 -19.46 -24.09 40.74
CA GLU A 10 -18.36 -23.91 41.68
C GLU A 10 -18.47 -22.53 42.37
N ASN A 11 -18.59 -22.53 43.69
CA ASN A 11 -18.58 -21.30 44.50
C ASN A 11 -17.17 -21.05 45.02
N ILE A 12 -16.31 -20.49 44.17
CA ILE A 12 -14.91 -20.19 44.46
C ILE A 12 -14.61 -18.75 44.08
N THR A 13 -13.83 -18.06 44.91
CA THR A 13 -13.40 -16.68 44.65
C THR A 13 -12.57 -16.65 43.36
N SER A 14 -13.09 -15.92 42.37
CA SER A 14 -12.44 -15.71 41.10
C SER A 14 -11.38 -14.61 41.20
N LEU A 15 -10.52 -14.51 40.17
CA LEU A 15 -9.63 -13.35 40.04
C LEU A 15 -10.44 -12.05 39.92
N TRP A 16 -11.63 -12.13 39.29
CA TRP A 16 -12.55 -11.01 39.21
C TRP A 16 -13.01 -10.56 40.60
N ASP A 17 -13.48 -11.50 41.43
CA ASP A 17 -13.93 -11.20 42.79
C ASP A 17 -12.80 -10.61 43.66
N GLN A 18 -11.54 -11.01 43.42
CA GLN A 18 -10.40 -10.40 44.11
C GLN A 18 -10.11 -8.97 43.61
N VAL A 19 -10.15 -8.75 42.30
CA VAL A 19 -9.81 -7.46 41.68
C VAL A 19 -10.91 -6.42 41.89
N THR A 20 -12.17 -6.84 42.04
CA THR A 20 -13.32 -5.97 42.33
C THR A 20 -13.74 -5.94 43.81
N ASP A 21 -12.98 -6.61 44.68
CA ASP A 21 -13.18 -6.52 46.14
C ASP A 21 -12.96 -5.08 46.61
N GLU A 22 -13.81 -4.58 47.51
CA GLU A 22 -13.75 -3.24 48.10
C GLU A 22 -12.42 -2.95 48.85
N ARG A 23 -11.62 -3.98 49.15
CA ARG A 23 -10.30 -3.85 49.78
C ARG A 23 -9.15 -3.74 48.78
N SER A 24 -9.43 -3.91 47.49
CA SER A 24 -8.42 -3.87 46.44
C SER A 24 -8.16 -2.44 45.99
N GLU A 25 -6.93 -1.97 46.19
CA GLU A 25 -6.51 -0.63 45.76
C GLU A 25 -5.74 -0.68 44.43
N PHE A 26 -6.12 0.18 43.49
CA PHE A 26 -5.38 0.40 42.25
C PHE A 26 -4.41 1.56 42.42
N ARG A 27 -3.11 1.25 42.35
CA ARG A 27 -2.03 2.22 42.50
C ARG A 27 -1.31 2.44 41.18
N LEU A 28 -1.23 3.69 40.74
CA LEU A 28 -0.47 4.10 39.56
C LEU A 28 0.81 4.79 40.00
N PHE A 29 1.94 4.26 39.54
CA PHE A 29 3.26 4.79 39.83
C PHE A 29 3.69 5.70 38.69
N ASP A 30 4.10 6.92 39.03
CA ASP A 30 4.86 7.75 38.08
C ASP A 30 6.15 7.02 37.70
N ILE A 31 6.52 7.14 36.44
CA ILE A 31 7.67 6.55 35.76
C ILE A 31 9.00 6.98 36.41
N THR A 32 9.01 8.13 37.10
CA THR A 32 10.17 8.59 37.89
C THR A 32 10.21 8.04 39.31
N GLY A 33 9.18 7.30 39.73
CA GLY A 33 9.01 6.76 41.09
C GLY A 33 8.75 7.82 42.16
N LYS A 34 8.56 9.09 41.78
CA LYS A 34 8.47 10.22 42.72
C LYS A 34 7.05 10.51 43.20
N ALA A 35 6.03 10.05 42.47
CA ALA A 35 4.63 10.24 42.83
C ALA A 35 3.86 8.92 42.72
N ILE A 36 3.05 8.65 43.74
CA ILE A 36 2.04 7.58 43.75
C ILE A 36 0.70 8.29 43.65
N SER A 37 -0.04 8.00 42.58
CA SER A 37 -1.43 8.44 42.45
C SER A 37 -2.36 7.28 42.79
N PHE A 38 -3.42 7.60 43.51
CA PHE A 38 -4.44 6.66 43.96
C PHE A 38 -5.69 6.89 43.12
N ARG A 39 -6.40 5.81 42.79
CA ARG A 39 -7.78 5.91 42.35
C ARG A 39 -8.70 5.45 43.47
N SER A 40 -9.73 6.23 43.71
CA SER A 40 -10.87 5.82 44.51
C SER A 40 -11.68 4.74 43.79
N ASP A 41 -12.47 3.98 44.56
CA ASP A 41 -13.35 2.94 44.00
C ASP A 41 -14.35 3.51 43.00
N ALA A 42 -14.78 4.77 43.18
CA ALA A 42 -15.63 5.47 42.23
C ALA A 42 -14.93 5.71 40.88
N GLU A 43 -13.66 6.17 40.90
CA GLU A 43 -12.86 6.38 39.68
C GLU A 43 -12.49 5.07 38.97
N VAL A 44 -12.38 3.98 39.72
CA VAL A 44 -12.18 2.62 39.19
C VAL A 44 -13.47 2.10 38.54
N ALA A 45 -14.61 2.25 39.21
CA ALA A 45 -15.92 1.84 38.68
C ALA A 45 -16.33 2.65 37.44
N GLU A 46 -15.91 3.90 37.33
CA GLU A 46 -16.12 4.76 36.17
C GLU A 46 -15.07 4.54 35.05
N SER A 47 -14.03 3.75 35.29
CA SER A 47 -12.98 3.50 34.29
C SER A 47 -13.47 2.64 33.13
N LEU A 48 -13.69 3.29 31.99
CA LEU A 48 -14.17 2.66 30.76
C LEU A 48 -13.21 1.60 30.18
N TYR A 49 -11.92 1.64 30.57
CA TYR A 49 -10.85 0.83 29.97
C TYR A 49 -10.17 -0.13 30.94
N MET A 50 -10.52 -0.12 32.23
CA MET A 50 -9.90 -1.01 33.21
C MET A 50 -10.32 -2.47 33.02
N PHE A 51 -11.53 -2.69 32.54
CA PHE A 51 -12.10 -4.02 32.35
C PHE A 51 -12.39 -4.32 30.87
N TYR A 52 -12.50 -5.61 30.57
CA TYR A 52 -12.83 -6.09 29.22
C TYR A 52 -14.22 -5.58 28.81
N ASN A 53 -14.32 -4.96 27.65
CA ASN A 53 -15.52 -4.28 27.16
C ASN A 53 -15.81 -4.57 25.67
N ASP A 54 -16.86 -3.97 25.12
CA ASP A 54 -17.28 -4.17 23.72
C ASP A 54 -16.19 -3.78 22.70
N VAL A 55 -15.30 -2.84 23.04
CA VAL A 55 -14.16 -2.48 22.19
C VAL A 55 -13.15 -3.63 22.15
N ASN A 56 -12.92 -4.31 23.28
CA ASN A 56 -12.07 -5.52 23.30
C ASN A 56 -12.68 -6.64 22.46
N VAL A 57 -14.00 -6.84 22.55
CA VAL A 57 -14.70 -7.83 21.70
C VAL A 57 -14.50 -7.54 20.21
N ALA A 58 -14.63 -6.26 19.81
CA ALA A 58 -14.46 -5.84 18.43
C ALA A 58 -13.00 -6.02 17.94
N GLU A 59 -12.02 -5.70 18.80
CA GLU A 59 -10.59 -5.91 18.51
C GLU A 59 -10.24 -7.41 18.40
N ASP A 60 -10.69 -8.23 19.36
CA ASP A 60 -10.43 -9.67 19.39
C ASP A 60 -11.06 -10.40 18.21
N ALA A 61 -12.22 -9.93 17.72
CA ALA A 61 -12.84 -10.49 16.51
C ALA A 61 -11.97 -10.39 15.26
N ILE A 62 -11.05 -9.43 15.24
CA ILE A 62 -10.12 -9.21 14.13
C ILE A 62 -8.82 -9.99 14.39
N LEU A 63 -8.27 -9.90 15.60
CA LEU A 63 -6.98 -10.52 15.93
C LEU A 63 -7.07 -12.03 16.12
N PHE A 64 -8.19 -12.54 16.61
CA PHE A 64 -8.41 -13.93 17.00
C PHE A 64 -9.73 -14.50 16.43
N PRO A 65 -10.01 -14.38 15.12
CA PRO A 65 -11.29 -14.82 14.53
C PRO A 65 -11.51 -16.33 14.70
N ASP A 66 -10.42 -17.11 14.70
CA ASP A 66 -10.46 -18.55 14.91
C ASP A 66 -11.00 -18.91 16.31
N GLU A 67 -10.73 -18.10 17.34
CA GLU A 67 -11.20 -18.35 18.71
C GLU A 67 -12.71 -18.15 18.85
N LEU A 68 -13.28 -17.23 18.06
CA LEU A 68 -14.73 -16.97 18.05
C LEU A 68 -15.52 -18.00 17.24
N LEU A 69 -14.93 -18.57 16.19
CA LEU A 69 -15.62 -19.44 15.23
C LEU A 69 -15.47 -20.94 15.53
N THR A 70 -14.59 -21.33 16.45
CA THR A 70 -14.24 -22.74 16.66
C THR A 70 -14.91 -23.34 17.89
N ASN A 71 -15.51 -24.52 17.73
CA ASN A 71 -16.01 -25.33 18.85
C ASN A 71 -14.89 -26.07 19.62
N LYS A 72 -13.61 -25.77 19.32
CA LYS A 72 -12.46 -26.43 19.97
C LYS A 72 -12.21 -25.82 21.34
N LYS A 73 -12.16 -26.68 22.37
CA LYS A 73 -11.81 -26.30 23.77
C LYS A 73 -10.43 -25.67 23.94
N LYS A 74 -9.54 -25.80 22.96
CA LYS A 74 -8.19 -25.21 22.94
C LYS A 74 -7.86 -24.76 21.52
N VAL A 75 -7.57 -23.48 21.37
CA VAL A 75 -7.06 -22.89 20.14
C VAL A 75 -5.63 -22.47 20.45
N PRO A 76 -4.62 -23.12 19.87
CA PRO A 76 -3.24 -22.69 20.10
C PRO A 76 -3.05 -21.31 19.47
N PHE A 77 -2.40 -20.41 20.21
CA PHE A 77 -1.99 -19.11 19.68
C PHE A 77 -1.18 -19.30 18.39
N ARG A 78 -1.51 -18.52 17.37
CA ARG A 78 -0.79 -18.48 16.09
C ARG A 78 -0.14 -17.11 15.96
N LYS A 79 1.17 -17.08 15.74
CA LYS A 79 1.87 -15.83 15.36
C LYS A 79 1.16 -15.26 14.12
N ILE A 80 0.77 -13.99 14.16
CA ILE A 80 0.25 -13.27 12.99
C ILE A 80 1.31 -13.32 11.89
N ARG A 81 0.91 -13.80 10.71
CA ARG A 81 1.76 -13.84 9.51
C ARG A 81 1.12 -12.98 8.44
N ASN A 82 1.91 -12.07 7.90
CA ASN A 82 1.59 -11.19 6.78
C ASN A 82 2.82 -11.04 5.89
N GLY A 83 2.64 -10.43 4.71
CA GLY A 83 3.72 -10.31 3.74
C GLY A 83 4.94 -9.53 4.26
N VAL A 84 4.76 -8.44 5.01
CA VAL A 84 5.88 -7.68 5.59
C VAL A 84 6.61 -8.48 6.66
N SER A 85 5.91 -9.15 7.58
CA SER A 85 6.55 -10.01 8.59
C SER A 85 7.33 -11.17 7.97
N SER A 86 6.87 -11.68 6.82
CA SER A 86 7.58 -12.70 6.06
C SER A 86 8.88 -12.18 5.44
N ILE A 87 8.96 -10.89 5.12
CA ILE A 87 10.18 -10.23 4.64
C ILE A 87 11.15 -9.99 5.81
N GLU A 88 10.63 -9.56 6.96
CA GLU A 88 11.42 -9.22 8.15
C GLU A 88 12.00 -10.45 8.87
N ASP A 89 11.27 -11.58 8.90
CA ASP A 89 11.72 -12.84 9.48
C ASP A 89 12.85 -13.51 8.64
N GLY A 90 13.25 -12.91 7.52
CA GLY A 90 14.30 -13.38 6.61
C GLY A 90 13.74 -13.89 5.27
N VAL A 91 14.52 -13.74 4.20
CA VAL A 91 14.12 -14.17 2.85
C VAL A 91 13.95 -15.69 2.86
N LEU A 92 12.71 -16.15 2.72
CA LEU A 92 12.49 -17.47 2.13
C LEU A 92 12.81 -17.31 0.65
N PRO A 93 13.83 -18.01 0.09
CA PRO A 93 13.96 -18.13 -1.36
C PRO A 93 12.59 -18.55 -1.93
N SER A 94 12.25 -18.17 -3.16
CA SER A 94 11.00 -18.59 -3.83
C SER A 94 10.66 -20.07 -3.57
N THR A 95 11.68 -20.93 -3.59
CA THR A 95 11.64 -22.35 -3.20
C THR A 95 11.07 -22.62 -1.79
N ALA A 96 11.49 -21.89 -0.77
CA ALA A 96 11.02 -22.06 0.61
C ALA A 96 9.62 -21.44 0.82
N ARG A 97 9.25 -20.40 0.05
CA ARG A 97 7.86 -19.90 -0.03
C ARG A 97 6.94 -20.97 -0.62
N HIS A 98 7.38 -21.75 -1.62
CA HIS A 98 6.62 -22.88 -2.16
C HIS A 98 6.40 -23.98 -1.12
N VAL A 99 7.42 -24.30 -0.32
CA VAL A 99 7.30 -25.27 0.78
C VAL A 99 6.33 -24.76 1.84
N ALA A 100 6.36 -23.47 2.18
CA ALA A 100 5.40 -22.86 3.10
C ALA A 100 3.95 -22.91 2.59
N LYS A 101 3.71 -22.56 1.31
CA LYS A 101 2.39 -22.69 0.66
C LYS A 101 1.93 -24.15 0.62
N GLY A 102 2.85 -25.09 0.36
CA GLY A 102 2.59 -26.53 0.43
C GLY A 102 2.18 -26.99 1.84
N LEU A 103 2.87 -26.50 2.87
CA LEU A 103 2.53 -26.76 4.29
C LEU A 103 1.17 -26.17 4.69
N GLU A 104 0.82 -24.97 4.22
CA GLU A 104 -0.52 -24.41 4.41
C GLU A 104 -1.61 -25.23 3.71
N ALA A 105 -1.34 -25.73 2.51
CA ALA A 105 -2.25 -26.61 1.79
C ALA A 105 -2.46 -27.95 2.52
N ILE A 106 -1.41 -28.52 3.11
CA ILE A 106 -1.49 -29.70 3.99
C ILE A 106 -2.39 -29.41 5.19
N ASN A 107 -2.20 -28.26 5.84
CA ASN A 107 -3.03 -27.85 6.98
C ASN A 107 -4.51 -27.63 6.60
N ARG A 108 -4.80 -27.39 5.32
CA ARG A 108 -6.16 -27.28 4.75
C ARG A 108 -6.67 -28.60 4.14
N GLY A 109 -5.95 -29.71 4.31
CA GLY A 109 -6.33 -31.04 3.83
C GLY A 109 -6.21 -31.24 2.31
N LYS A 110 -5.45 -30.40 1.60
CA LYS A 110 -5.21 -30.51 0.15
C LYS A 110 -3.90 -31.27 -0.14
N ASP A 111 -3.83 -31.93 -1.29
CA ASP A 111 -2.62 -32.62 -1.76
C ASP A 111 -1.46 -31.61 -1.91
N PRO A 112 -0.36 -31.75 -1.16
CA PRO A 112 0.77 -30.82 -1.20
C PRO A 112 1.47 -30.77 -2.56
N THR A 113 1.64 -31.90 -3.24
CA THR A 113 2.34 -31.97 -4.53
C THR A 113 1.54 -31.24 -5.59
N LYS A 114 0.23 -31.45 -5.61
CA LYS A 114 -0.68 -30.75 -6.52
C LYS A 114 -0.75 -29.25 -6.22
N ALA A 115 -0.73 -28.86 -4.94
CA ALA A 115 -0.73 -27.46 -4.52
C ALA A 115 0.58 -26.75 -4.90
N ILE A 116 1.73 -27.40 -4.71
CA ILE A 116 3.04 -26.85 -5.10
C ILE A 116 3.11 -26.68 -6.62
N ARG A 117 2.65 -27.67 -7.40
CA ARG A 117 2.63 -27.58 -8.87
C ARG A 117 1.72 -26.45 -9.35
N ALA A 118 0.49 -26.35 -8.82
CA ALA A 118 -0.43 -25.28 -9.18
C ALA A 118 0.11 -23.88 -8.81
N ALA A 119 0.84 -23.76 -7.70
CA ALA A 119 1.51 -22.53 -7.33
C ALA A 119 2.65 -22.17 -8.29
N LYS A 120 3.46 -23.15 -8.73
CA LYS A 120 4.51 -22.94 -9.74
C LYS A 120 3.91 -22.48 -11.07
N ASP A 121 2.89 -23.16 -11.58
CA ASP A 121 2.23 -22.80 -12.84
C ASP A 121 1.64 -21.37 -12.75
N HIS A 122 1.04 -21.02 -11.61
CA HIS A 122 0.53 -19.68 -11.36
C HIS A 122 1.62 -18.60 -11.38
N GLU A 123 2.79 -18.85 -10.77
CA GLU A 123 3.90 -17.88 -10.73
C GLU A 123 4.65 -17.79 -12.07
N GLU A 124 4.75 -18.89 -12.82
CA GLU A 124 5.20 -18.87 -14.21
C GLU A 124 4.31 -17.94 -15.05
N ASP A 125 3.00 -18.07 -14.96
CA ASP A 125 2.09 -17.20 -15.71
C ASP A 125 2.11 -15.74 -15.22
N LEU A 126 2.09 -15.53 -13.90
CA LEU A 126 1.73 -14.24 -13.29
C LEU A 126 2.88 -13.45 -12.67
N ILE A 127 4.07 -14.02 -12.57
CA ILE A 127 5.21 -13.30 -11.97
C ILE A 127 6.42 -13.33 -12.90
N TRP A 128 6.77 -14.52 -13.40
CA TRP A 128 8.08 -14.78 -14.00
C TRP A 128 8.05 -14.98 -15.51
N GLY A 129 6.95 -15.43 -16.09
CA GLY A 129 6.82 -15.68 -17.51
C GLY A 129 6.52 -14.43 -18.32
N LEU A 130 6.59 -14.54 -19.63
CA LEU A 130 6.04 -13.52 -20.52
C LEU A 130 4.53 -13.71 -20.66
N PRO A 131 3.73 -12.64 -20.70
CA PRO A 131 2.30 -12.75 -20.96
C PRO A 131 2.01 -13.53 -22.24
N GLU A 132 1.03 -14.43 -22.19
CA GLU A 132 0.65 -15.29 -23.31
C GLU A 132 0.21 -14.46 -24.52
N VAL A 133 -0.52 -13.36 -24.28
CA VAL A 133 -0.93 -12.39 -25.30
C VAL A 133 0.28 -11.79 -26.04
N TRP A 134 1.38 -11.51 -25.33
CA TRP A 134 2.61 -11.01 -25.93
C TRP A 134 3.32 -12.09 -26.74
N ARG A 135 3.51 -13.27 -26.15
CA ARG A 135 4.23 -14.38 -26.78
C ARG A 135 3.61 -14.74 -28.12
N THR A 136 2.29 -14.91 -28.15
CA THR A 136 1.52 -15.26 -29.35
C THR A 136 1.44 -14.10 -30.33
N GLY A 137 1.26 -12.86 -29.84
CA GLY A 137 1.24 -11.65 -30.66
C GLY A 137 2.56 -11.38 -31.39
N LEU A 138 3.69 -11.47 -30.68
CA LEU A 138 5.02 -11.27 -31.28
C LEU A 138 5.36 -12.34 -32.32
N VAL A 139 4.95 -13.60 -32.10
CA VAL A 139 5.10 -14.67 -33.09
C VAL A 139 4.28 -14.36 -34.34
N GLN A 140 3.03 -13.93 -34.18
CA GLN A 140 2.16 -13.54 -35.28
C GLN A 140 2.73 -12.34 -36.06
N ALA A 141 3.16 -11.28 -35.37
CA ALA A 141 3.75 -10.09 -35.96
C ALA A 141 4.98 -10.41 -36.84
N LYS A 142 5.81 -11.38 -36.43
CA LYS A 142 6.96 -11.83 -37.22
C LYS A 142 6.56 -12.65 -38.46
N ARG A 143 5.47 -13.41 -38.37
CA ARG A 143 4.96 -14.22 -39.50
C ARG A 143 4.34 -13.35 -40.59
N GLU A 144 3.89 -12.14 -40.26
CA GLU A 144 3.32 -11.16 -41.18
C GLU A 144 4.34 -10.50 -42.12
N ARG A 145 5.58 -11.01 -42.18
CA ARG A 145 6.66 -10.52 -43.05
C ARG A 145 6.90 -9.01 -42.90
N PRO A 146 7.30 -8.54 -41.71
CA PRO A 146 7.49 -7.13 -41.42
C PRO A 146 8.47 -6.45 -42.41
N SER A 147 8.28 -5.15 -42.62
CA SER A 147 9.18 -4.30 -43.41
C SER A 147 10.61 -4.32 -42.83
N SER A 148 11.59 -3.85 -43.62
CA SER A 148 12.97 -3.69 -43.16
C SER A 148 13.07 -2.80 -41.92
N GLU A 149 12.31 -1.70 -41.88
CA GLU A 149 12.24 -0.78 -40.74
C GLU A 149 11.73 -1.47 -39.47
N ARG A 150 10.63 -2.24 -39.57
CA ARG A 150 10.07 -3.01 -38.45
C ARG A 150 11.04 -4.10 -37.97
N ARG A 151 11.81 -4.72 -38.87
CA ARG A 151 12.87 -5.67 -38.47
C ARG A 151 14.01 -4.98 -37.72
N ALA A 152 14.48 -3.84 -38.23
CA ALA A 152 15.51 -3.04 -37.58
C ALA A 152 15.04 -2.56 -36.19
N LEU A 153 13.75 -2.22 -36.04
CA LEU A 153 13.16 -1.89 -34.74
C LEU A 153 13.25 -3.05 -33.75
N LEU A 154 12.93 -4.28 -34.17
CA LEU A 154 13.08 -5.46 -33.30
C LEU A 154 14.54 -5.72 -32.91
N GLU A 155 15.50 -5.43 -33.80
CA GLU A 155 16.92 -5.58 -33.52
C GLU A 155 17.41 -4.54 -32.49
N ARG A 156 17.03 -3.26 -32.66
CA ARG A 156 17.39 -2.19 -31.72
C ARG A 156 16.81 -2.41 -30.33
N THR A 157 15.58 -2.92 -30.25
CA THR A 157 14.86 -3.15 -28.99
C THR A 157 15.07 -4.53 -28.40
N GLY A 158 15.88 -5.41 -29.03
CA GLY A 158 16.15 -6.75 -28.53
C GLY A 158 14.99 -7.75 -28.67
N LEU A 159 13.92 -7.39 -29.36
CA LEU A 159 12.71 -8.20 -29.47
C LEU A 159 12.79 -9.34 -30.49
N VAL A 160 13.91 -9.47 -31.22
CA VAL A 160 14.12 -10.58 -32.18
C VAL A 160 13.99 -11.94 -31.51
N ASN A 161 14.56 -12.10 -30.31
CA ASN A 161 14.55 -13.37 -29.57
C ASN A 161 13.65 -13.37 -28.32
N ALA A 162 13.03 -12.23 -27.98
CA ALA A 162 12.22 -12.04 -26.76
C ALA A 162 10.94 -12.90 -26.64
N HIS A 163 10.67 -13.83 -27.57
CA HIS A 163 9.56 -14.79 -27.47
C HIS A 163 9.99 -16.14 -26.89
N LYS A 164 11.31 -16.39 -26.76
CA LYS A 164 11.83 -17.62 -26.16
C LYS A 164 11.65 -17.53 -24.65
N SER A 165 10.49 -17.98 -24.16
CA SER A 165 10.25 -18.09 -22.73
C SER A 165 11.30 -19.04 -22.13
N LEU A 166 12.09 -18.54 -21.19
CA LEU A 166 12.73 -19.41 -20.22
C LEU A 166 11.61 -20.02 -19.37
N THR A 167 11.68 -21.33 -19.11
CA THR A 167 10.79 -21.95 -18.12
C THR A 167 11.03 -21.29 -16.76
N PHE A 168 10.02 -21.29 -15.89
CA PHE A 168 10.17 -20.78 -14.51
C PHE A 168 11.45 -21.30 -13.85
N ASP A 169 11.67 -22.63 -13.85
CA ASP A 169 12.84 -23.24 -13.21
C ASP A 169 14.16 -22.74 -13.81
N ARG A 170 14.24 -22.61 -15.15
CA ARG A 170 15.45 -22.10 -15.80
C ARG A 170 15.69 -20.62 -15.51
N ARG A 171 14.64 -19.82 -15.37
CA ARG A 171 14.75 -18.41 -15.00
C ARG A 171 15.25 -18.27 -13.57
N MET A 172 14.75 -19.11 -12.66
CA MET A 172 15.21 -19.17 -11.27
C MET A 172 16.69 -19.55 -11.15
N ASP A 173 17.20 -20.38 -12.06
CA ASP A 173 18.60 -20.81 -12.05
C ASP A 173 19.59 -19.74 -12.54
N ILE A 174 19.14 -18.81 -13.39
CA ILE A 174 20.03 -17.84 -14.05
C ILE A 174 19.85 -16.39 -13.59
N ALA A 175 18.72 -16.04 -12.97
CA ALA A 175 18.45 -14.68 -12.55
C ALA A 175 19.36 -14.25 -11.39
N ASP A 176 19.66 -12.95 -11.32
CA ASP A 176 20.44 -12.40 -10.22
C ASP A 176 19.68 -12.59 -8.89
N THR A 177 20.41 -12.91 -7.82
CA THR A 177 19.79 -13.22 -6.52
C THR A 177 19.03 -12.01 -5.96
N MET A 178 19.55 -10.79 -6.17
CA MET A 178 18.91 -9.55 -5.75
C MET A 178 17.69 -9.24 -6.61
N GLU A 179 17.77 -9.43 -7.93
CA GLU A 179 16.61 -9.31 -8.82
C GLU A 179 15.48 -10.21 -8.35
N MET A 180 15.81 -11.47 -8.05
CA MET A 180 14.83 -12.42 -7.57
C MET A 180 14.21 -12.02 -6.24
N MET A 181 15.06 -11.62 -5.31
CA MET A 181 14.64 -11.18 -3.99
C MET A 181 13.74 -9.93 -4.07
N GLU A 182 14.08 -8.94 -4.88
CA GLU A 182 13.27 -7.72 -5.05
C GLU A 182 11.92 -8.03 -5.68
N ARG A 183 11.91 -8.83 -6.76
CA ARG A 183 10.67 -9.24 -7.42
C ARG A 183 9.78 -10.02 -6.45
N ASP A 184 10.33 -10.98 -5.70
CA ASP A 184 9.57 -11.76 -4.72
C ASP A 184 9.05 -10.91 -3.55
N ARG A 185 9.86 -9.98 -3.05
CA ARG A 185 9.45 -9.06 -1.97
C ARG A 185 8.30 -8.18 -2.40
N SER A 186 8.28 -7.74 -3.65
CA SER A 186 7.23 -6.85 -4.15
C SER A 186 5.82 -7.41 -3.96
N PHE A 187 5.61 -8.72 -4.14
CA PHE A 187 4.29 -9.34 -3.96
C PHE A 187 3.84 -9.40 -2.51
N SER A 188 4.72 -9.83 -1.61
CA SER A 188 4.43 -9.85 -0.17
C SER A 188 4.22 -8.43 0.37
N PHE A 189 4.96 -7.47 -0.18
CA PHE A 189 4.79 -6.06 0.11
C PHE A 189 3.41 -5.55 -0.32
N LYS A 190 3.02 -5.80 -1.58
CA LYS A 190 1.71 -5.48 -2.14
C LYS A 190 0.56 -6.09 -1.37
N GLU A 191 0.63 -7.39 -1.10
CA GLU A 191 -0.36 -8.10 -0.29
C GLU A 191 -0.63 -7.37 1.04
N SER A 192 0.43 -7.03 1.77
CA SER A 192 0.30 -6.37 3.08
C SER A 192 -0.33 -4.98 2.98
N PHE A 193 0.03 -4.21 1.94
CA PHE A 193 -0.51 -2.85 1.81
C PHE A 193 -1.91 -2.82 1.19
N HIS A 194 -2.35 -3.85 0.45
CA HIS A 194 -3.75 -3.96 0.04
C HIS A 194 -4.61 -4.48 1.19
N ASP A 195 -4.14 -5.48 1.93
CA ASP A 195 -4.87 -6.02 3.09
C ASP A 195 -5.06 -4.96 4.19
N GLY A 196 -4.12 -4.01 4.30
CA GLY A 196 -4.23 -2.85 5.18
C GLY A 196 -5.03 -1.68 4.61
N ASP A 197 -5.52 -1.76 3.37
CA ASP A 197 -6.38 -0.74 2.78
C ASP A 197 -7.83 -0.92 3.25
N LEU A 198 -8.25 -0.01 4.11
CA LEU A 198 -9.55 -0.04 4.76
C LEU A 198 -10.62 0.79 4.04
N GLU A 199 -10.33 1.32 2.85
CA GLU A 199 -11.35 2.00 2.06
C GLU A 199 -12.50 1.02 1.71
N PRO A 200 -13.77 1.37 1.97
CA PRO A 200 -14.89 0.47 1.75
C PRO A 200 -14.97 -0.08 0.31
N GLY A 201 -14.96 -1.41 0.20
CA GLY A 201 -15.05 -2.13 -1.08
C GLY A 201 -13.78 -2.07 -1.95
N TYR A 202 -12.71 -1.45 -1.47
CA TYR A 202 -11.51 -1.19 -2.28
C TYR A 202 -10.77 -2.47 -2.65
N ASN A 203 -10.58 -3.37 -1.70
CA ASN A 203 -9.99 -4.68 -1.94
C ASN A 203 -10.77 -5.54 -2.94
N LYS A 204 -12.10 -5.37 -3.03
CA LYS A 204 -12.91 -6.05 -4.06
C LYS A 204 -12.67 -5.45 -5.45
N LYS A 205 -12.59 -4.13 -5.54
CA LYS A 205 -12.28 -3.41 -6.79
C LYS A 205 -10.89 -3.76 -7.30
N TYR A 206 -9.90 -3.80 -6.40
CA TYR A 206 -8.54 -4.26 -6.72
C TYR A 206 -8.54 -5.67 -7.31
N LYS A 207 -9.17 -6.64 -6.61
CA LYS A 207 -9.27 -8.02 -7.07
C LYS A 207 -9.92 -8.11 -8.45
N LEU A 208 -10.99 -7.36 -8.69
CA LEU A 208 -11.66 -7.31 -9.99
C LEU A 208 -10.73 -6.79 -11.11
N VAL A 209 -9.95 -5.74 -10.84
CA VAL A 209 -8.97 -5.19 -11.80
C VAL A 209 -7.89 -6.23 -12.09
N GLN A 210 -7.33 -6.85 -11.06
CA GLN A 210 -6.30 -7.90 -11.20
C GLN A 210 -6.84 -9.12 -11.97
N GLU A 211 -8.06 -9.57 -11.68
CA GLU A 211 -8.71 -10.67 -12.40
C GLU A 211 -8.86 -10.37 -13.90
N ARG A 212 -9.33 -9.15 -14.23
CA ARG A 212 -9.46 -8.71 -15.64
C ARG A 212 -8.11 -8.60 -16.33
N LEU A 213 -7.13 -7.99 -15.68
CA LEU A 213 -5.77 -7.85 -16.21
C LEU A 213 -5.14 -9.22 -16.46
N HIS A 214 -5.22 -10.13 -15.50
CA HIS A 214 -4.72 -11.50 -15.65
C HIS A 214 -5.43 -12.25 -16.78
N ALA A 215 -6.75 -12.10 -16.91
CA ALA A 215 -7.49 -12.70 -18.01
C ALA A 215 -7.00 -12.17 -19.37
N MET A 216 -6.78 -10.87 -19.50
CA MET A 216 -6.23 -10.26 -20.72
C MET A 216 -4.82 -10.79 -21.03
N LEU A 217 -3.93 -10.81 -20.05
CA LEU A 217 -2.53 -11.22 -20.22
C LEU A 217 -2.39 -12.71 -20.57
N ARG A 218 -3.30 -13.57 -20.09
CA ARG A 218 -3.34 -15.02 -20.36
C ARG A 218 -4.04 -15.40 -21.66
N THR A 219 -4.80 -14.49 -22.26
CA THR A 219 -5.53 -14.80 -23.48
C THR A 219 -4.55 -14.80 -24.67
N PRO A 220 -4.50 -15.87 -25.49
CA PRO A 220 -3.73 -15.83 -26.73
C PRO A 220 -4.15 -14.66 -27.62
N HIS A 221 -3.18 -14.01 -28.24
CA HIS A 221 -3.42 -12.90 -29.15
C HIS A 221 -4.37 -13.31 -30.28
N ALA A 222 -5.32 -12.43 -30.56
CA ALA A 222 -6.18 -12.46 -31.74
C ALA A 222 -6.30 -11.03 -32.31
N GLY A 223 -6.40 -10.91 -33.65
CA GLY A 223 -6.61 -9.63 -34.33
C GLY A 223 -5.34 -8.99 -34.86
N SER A 224 -5.29 -7.65 -34.86
CA SER A 224 -4.15 -6.87 -35.38
C SER A 224 -2.93 -6.95 -34.47
N THR A 225 -1.74 -7.04 -35.07
CA THR A 225 -0.46 -7.01 -34.36
C THR A 225 0.11 -5.60 -34.16
N ASP A 226 -0.60 -4.55 -34.55
CA ASP A 226 -0.12 -3.16 -34.46
C ASP A 226 0.29 -2.75 -33.04
N TRP A 227 -0.39 -3.26 -32.02
CA TRP A 227 -0.02 -3.01 -30.62
C TRP A 227 1.35 -3.60 -30.25
N VAL A 228 1.80 -4.69 -30.89
CA VAL A 228 3.14 -5.25 -30.68
C VAL A 228 4.19 -4.27 -31.19
N TRP A 229 3.95 -3.68 -32.37
CA TRP A 229 4.82 -2.67 -32.96
C TRP A 229 4.82 -1.39 -32.15
N PHE A 230 3.66 -0.97 -31.65
CA PHE A 230 3.54 0.15 -30.72
C PHE A 230 4.39 -0.02 -29.45
N LEU A 231 4.39 -1.21 -28.83
CA LEU A 231 5.25 -1.46 -27.67
C LEU A 231 6.73 -1.50 -28.02
N ALA A 232 7.09 -2.02 -29.20
CA ALA A 232 8.47 -1.93 -29.70
C ALA A 232 8.89 -0.47 -29.92
N GLU A 233 8.02 0.37 -30.47
CA GLU A 233 8.27 1.81 -30.64
C GLU A 233 8.42 2.54 -29.30
N ILE A 234 7.67 2.14 -28.26
CA ILE A 234 7.87 2.68 -26.91
C ILE A 234 9.24 2.29 -26.36
N LEU A 235 9.67 1.03 -26.50
CA LEU A 235 11.01 0.62 -26.06
C LEU A 235 12.11 1.42 -26.76
N ASP A 236 12.03 1.58 -28.08
CA ASP A 236 13.00 2.35 -28.86
C ASP A 236 12.99 3.83 -28.43
N TRP A 237 11.81 4.41 -28.21
CA TRP A 237 11.64 5.79 -27.74
C TRP A 237 12.19 6.01 -26.33
N LEU A 238 12.05 5.03 -25.44
CA LEU A 238 12.61 5.07 -24.08
C LEU A 238 14.09 4.66 -24.04
N GLU A 239 14.69 4.30 -25.18
CA GLU A 239 16.05 3.78 -25.31
C GLU A 239 16.30 2.50 -24.46
N LEU A 240 15.28 1.66 -24.36
CA LEU A 240 15.29 0.42 -23.57
C LEU A 240 15.34 -0.82 -24.46
N ARG A 241 15.85 -1.91 -23.89
CA ARG A 241 15.88 -3.23 -24.52
C ARG A 241 15.01 -4.23 -23.79
N GLY A 242 14.43 -5.16 -24.54
CA GLY A 242 13.64 -6.27 -24.01
C GLY A 242 14.43 -7.55 -23.74
N ASP A 243 15.73 -7.56 -24.05
CA ASP A 243 16.62 -8.71 -23.97
C ASP A 243 17.79 -8.53 -23.00
N TYR A 244 17.65 -7.66 -21.99
CA TYR A 244 18.66 -7.54 -20.93
C TYR A 244 18.90 -8.87 -20.24
N ASP A 245 20.18 -9.23 -20.11
CA ASP A 245 20.69 -10.38 -19.36
C ASP A 245 21.45 -9.96 -18.11
N ASP A 246 21.56 -8.65 -17.87
CA ASP A 246 22.18 -8.02 -16.72
C ASP A 246 21.16 -7.38 -15.76
N TYR A 247 21.58 -7.25 -14.50
CA TYR A 247 20.79 -6.65 -13.44
C TYR A 247 21.65 -5.65 -12.66
N ILE A 248 21.17 -4.41 -12.54
CA ILE A 248 21.81 -3.42 -11.66
C ILE A 248 21.29 -3.60 -10.25
N GLN A 249 22.18 -3.80 -9.28
CA GLN A 249 21.81 -3.99 -7.87
C GLN A 249 21.42 -2.70 -7.15
N ASP A 250 21.72 -1.53 -7.71
CA ASP A 250 21.25 -0.26 -7.13
C ASP A 250 19.71 -0.19 -7.21
N PRO A 251 19.00 -0.13 -6.06
CA PRO A 251 17.55 -0.08 -6.04
C PRO A 251 16.97 1.24 -6.58
N GLN A 252 17.78 2.29 -6.72
CA GLN A 252 17.36 3.55 -7.33
C GLN A 252 17.42 3.50 -8.86
N THR A 253 18.25 2.62 -9.42
CA THR A 253 18.42 2.47 -10.86
C THR A 253 17.41 1.44 -11.39
N PRO A 254 16.43 1.85 -12.22
CA PRO A 254 15.39 0.93 -12.65
C PRO A 254 15.79 -0.15 -13.64
N TRP A 255 16.69 0.17 -14.55
CA TRP A 255 17.06 -0.68 -15.68
C TRP A 255 18.58 -0.71 -15.78
N PRO A 256 19.16 -1.79 -16.34
CA PRO A 256 18.50 -2.96 -16.92
C PRO A 256 17.98 -4.01 -15.92
N HIS A 257 16.98 -4.78 -16.35
CA HIS A 257 16.45 -5.98 -15.68
C HIS A 257 15.68 -6.89 -16.67
N SER A 258 15.43 -8.14 -16.30
CA SER A 258 14.88 -9.17 -17.21
C SER A 258 13.35 -9.12 -17.43
N PHE A 259 12.65 -8.18 -16.78
CA PHE A 259 11.18 -8.07 -16.79
C PHE A 259 10.63 -6.94 -17.65
N ILE A 260 11.49 -6.18 -18.35
CA ILE A 260 11.09 -4.99 -19.12
C ILE A 260 9.88 -5.26 -20.03
N VAL A 261 9.92 -6.33 -20.83
CA VAL A 261 8.85 -6.68 -21.75
C VAL A 261 7.55 -7.03 -21.01
N ARG A 262 7.65 -7.79 -19.92
CA ARG A 262 6.49 -8.16 -19.10
C ARG A 262 5.83 -6.92 -18.51
N ASP A 263 6.61 -6.09 -17.83
CA ASP A 263 6.13 -4.89 -17.15
C ASP A 263 5.54 -3.89 -18.16
N LEU A 264 6.12 -3.78 -19.36
CA LEU A 264 5.60 -2.90 -20.42
C LEU A 264 4.27 -3.41 -21.00
N VAL A 265 4.14 -4.72 -21.24
CA VAL A 265 2.88 -5.32 -21.70
C VAL A 265 1.77 -5.15 -20.67
N GLU A 266 2.10 -5.29 -19.38
CA GLU A 266 1.17 -5.05 -18.28
C GLU A 266 0.74 -3.58 -18.22
N ALA A 267 1.68 -2.64 -18.31
CA ALA A 267 1.40 -1.21 -18.37
C ALA A 267 0.51 -0.83 -19.57
N PHE A 268 0.75 -1.46 -20.73
CA PHE A 268 -0.11 -1.28 -21.89
C PHE A 268 -1.51 -1.82 -21.67
N ALA A 269 -1.65 -3.03 -21.14
CA ALA A 269 -2.96 -3.61 -20.85
C ALA A 269 -3.76 -2.75 -19.86
N MET A 270 -3.09 -2.24 -18.82
CA MET A 270 -3.66 -1.32 -17.83
C MET A 270 -4.13 0.00 -18.41
N THR A 271 -3.46 0.51 -19.45
CA THR A 271 -3.82 1.81 -20.06
C THR A 271 -4.83 1.65 -21.18
N ALA A 272 -4.60 0.70 -22.09
CA ALA A 272 -5.44 0.44 -23.27
C ALA A 272 -6.91 0.15 -22.92
N MET A 273 -7.18 -0.47 -21.77
CA MET A 273 -8.56 -0.77 -21.34
C MET A 273 -9.42 0.47 -21.04
N PHE A 274 -8.83 1.66 -20.91
CA PHE A 274 -9.54 2.93 -20.67
C PHE A 274 -9.71 3.82 -21.91
N PHE A 275 -9.26 3.32 -23.06
CA PHE A 275 -9.54 3.96 -24.34
C PHE A 275 -10.89 3.51 -24.94
N PRO A 276 -11.84 3.03 -24.10
CA PRO A 276 -13.27 3.33 -24.20
C PRO A 276 -13.92 3.83 -22.86
N GLU A 277 -14.53 5.04 -22.93
CA GLU A 277 -15.45 5.82 -22.05
C GLU A 277 -15.56 5.66 -20.48
N SER A 278 -14.98 6.64 -19.74
CA SER A 278 -15.31 7.26 -18.40
C SER A 278 -15.28 6.41 -17.08
N GLY A 279 -14.97 6.84 -15.82
CA GLY A 279 -14.40 8.03 -15.12
C GLY A 279 -14.62 7.99 -13.55
N LYS A 280 -13.77 8.69 -12.71
CA LYS A 280 -13.97 9.26 -11.31
C LYS A 280 -13.25 8.76 -10.01
N ALA A 281 -12.32 9.59 -9.39
CA ALA A 281 -12.11 9.86 -7.91
C ALA A 281 -11.13 11.05 -7.49
N LYS A 282 -11.18 11.57 -6.23
CA LYS A 282 -10.60 12.86 -5.71
C LYS A 282 -9.82 12.74 -4.35
N LEU A 283 -9.05 13.77 -3.92
CA LEU A 283 -8.46 13.91 -2.55
C LEU A 283 -7.90 15.34 -2.27
N PHE A 284 -8.13 15.92 -1.06
CA PHE A 284 -7.20 16.65 -0.12
C PHE A 284 -7.98 17.29 1.07
N ARG A 285 -7.31 17.50 2.23
CA ARG A 285 -7.93 17.94 3.53
C ARG A 285 -7.49 19.35 3.97
N GLU A 286 -8.36 20.05 4.68
CA GLU A 286 -8.18 21.43 5.19
C GLU A 286 -7.83 21.48 6.70
N LYS A 287 -7.41 22.64 7.21
CA LYS A 287 -6.81 22.79 8.55
C LYS A 287 -7.84 22.76 9.70
N GLU A 288 -9.09 23.05 9.40
CA GLU A 288 -10.25 23.11 10.29
C GLU A 288 -10.65 21.70 10.79
N PHE A 289 -10.16 20.66 10.12
CA PHE A 289 -10.39 19.26 10.42
C PHE A 289 -10.05 18.85 11.87
N TRP A 290 -9.09 19.52 12.52
CA TRP A 290 -8.56 19.14 13.84
C TRP A 290 -9.28 19.77 15.04
N LYS A 291 -10.39 20.46 14.83
CA LYS A 291 -11.04 21.25 15.90
C LYS A 291 -11.55 20.39 17.08
N GLU A 292 -12.24 19.27 16.80
CA GLU A 292 -12.79 18.37 17.84
C GLU A 292 -11.68 17.79 18.73
N TRP A 293 -10.50 17.53 18.16
CA TRP A 293 -9.32 17.10 18.91
C TRP A 293 -8.79 18.19 19.85
N LYS A 294 -8.63 19.42 19.35
CA LYS A 294 -8.13 20.55 20.15
C LYS A 294 -9.02 20.81 21.36
N ASP A 295 -10.33 20.78 21.15
CA ASP A 295 -11.33 20.96 22.22
C ASP A 295 -11.28 19.83 23.28
N PHE A 296 -10.85 18.62 22.91
CA PHE A 296 -10.63 17.51 23.85
C PHE A 296 -9.33 17.68 24.65
N TYR A 297 -8.23 17.99 23.98
CA TYR A 297 -6.90 18.02 24.60
C TYR A 297 -6.62 19.28 25.44
N GLU A 298 -7.22 20.42 25.11
CA GLU A 298 -7.04 21.68 25.85
C GLU A 298 -7.85 21.75 27.17
N LYS A 299 -8.70 20.75 27.44
CA LYS A 299 -9.32 20.60 28.76
C LYS A 299 -8.22 20.23 29.77
N LYS A 300 -7.84 21.20 30.61
CA LYS A 300 -6.96 20.95 31.76
C LYS A 300 -7.63 19.95 32.70
N THR A 301 -7.19 18.69 32.66
CA THR A 301 -7.52 17.67 33.65
C THR A 301 -6.21 17.18 34.27
N ASP A 302 -6.22 16.90 35.58
CA ASP A 302 -5.11 16.22 36.27
C ASP A 302 -5.13 14.69 36.03
N THR A 303 -6.01 14.23 35.14
CA THR A 303 -6.29 12.83 34.86
C THR A 303 -5.51 12.37 33.63
N TYR A 304 -4.93 11.17 33.68
CA TYR A 304 -4.22 10.59 32.54
C TYR A 304 -5.15 10.43 31.33
N TRP A 305 -4.71 10.91 30.16
CA TRP A 305 -5.57 11.11 28.97
C TRP A 305 -6.27 9.83 28.49
N ALA A 306 -5.65 8.66 28.65
CA ALA A 306 -6.24 7.39 28.23
C ALA A 306 -7.48 7.01 29.05
N ASP A 307 -7.57 7.51 30.30
CA ASP A 307 -8.72 7.26 31.17
C ASP A 307 -9.94 8.09 30.81
N VAL A 308 -9.73 9.22 30.13
CA VAL A 308 -10.78 10.14 29.70
C VAL A 308 -11.01 10.08 28.20
N TYR A 309 -10.37 9.14 27.50
CA TYR A 309 -10.53 8.97 26.06
C TYR A 309 -11.98 8.59 25.71
N PRO A 310 -12.62 9.24 24.71
CA PRO A 310 -14.02 8.94 24.40
C PRO A 310 -14.21 7.50 23.93
N LEU A 311 -15.12 6.76 24.57
CA LEU A 311 -15.39 5.36 24.24
C LEU A 311 -15.81 5.19 22.76
N GLU A 312 -16.61 6.12 22.26
CA GLU A 312 -17.03 6.19 20.86
C GLU A 312 -15.85 6.29 19.88
N TRP A 313 -14.79 7.02 20.23
CA TRP A 313 -13.59 7.10 19.41
C TRP A 313 -12.83 5.78 19.44
N SER A 314 -12.76 5.12 20.61
CA SER A 314 -12.07 3.84 20.77
C SER A 314 -12.75 2.71 20.00
N MET A 315 -14.09 2.71 19.95
CA MET A 315 -14.89 1.79 19.11
C MET A 315 -14.58 1.93 17.61
N THR A 316 -14.16 3.10 17.14
CA THR A 316 -13.68 3.31 15.76
C THR A 316 -12.20 2.93 15.61
N VAL A 317 -11.35 3.46 16.50
CA VAL A 317 -9.89 3.43 16.36
C VAL A 317 -9.29 2.05 16.57
N ARG A 318 -9.70 1.31 17.61
CA ARG A 318 -9.07 0.02 17.96
C ARG A 318 -9.30 -1.07 16.91
N PRO A 319 -10.51 -1.24 16.35
CA PRO A 319 -10.71 -2.17 15.24
C PRO A 319 -9.88 -1.84 14.00
N ILE A 320 -9.68 -0.56 13.68
CA ILE A 320 -8.83 -0.14 12.57
C ILE A 320 -7.36 -0.49 12.86
N ILE A 321 -6.84 -0.16 14.05
CA ILE A 321 -5.48 -0.52 14.48
C ILE A 321 -5.27 -2.04 14.43
N ALA A 322 -6.25 -2.83 14.88
CA ALA A 322 -6.18 -4.28 14.85
C ALA A 322 -6.02 -4.82 13.42
N HIS A 323 -6.79 -4.28 12.46
CA HIS A 323 -6.64 -4.63 11.05
C HIS A 323 -5.27 -4.23 10.49
N LEU A 324 -4.81 -3.00 10.75
CA LEU A 324 -3.51 -2.53 10.28
C LEU A 324 -2.37 -3.38 10.84
N TYR A 325 -2.47 -3.80 12.11
CA TYR A 325 -1.49 -4.69 12.73
C TYR A 325 -1.53 -6.09 12.11
N GLN A 326 -2.73 -6.65 11.90
CA GLN A 326 -2.91 -7.94 11.25
C GLN A 326 -2.32 -7.95 9.83
N ALA A 327 -2.56 -6.90 9.05
CA ALA A 327 -2.03 -6.69 7.71
C ALA A 327 -0.50 -6.43 7.69
N GLY A 328 0.10 -6.11 8.84
CA GLY A 328 1.53 -5.82 8.96
C GLY A 328 1.92 -4.40 8.56
N VAL A 329 0.96 -3.49 8.49
CA VAL A 329 1.18 -2.07 8.19
C VAL A 329 1.80 -1.34 9.39
N ILE A 330 1.46 -1.77 10.60
CA ILE A 330 2.00 -1.26 11.87
C ILE A 330 2.59 -2.40 12.70
N ALA A 331 3.37 -2.06 13.72
CA ALA A 331 3.85 -2.99 14.74
C ALA A 331 3.92 -2.31 16.12
N PRO A 332 3.99 -3.07 17.22
CA PRO A 332 4.32 -2.51 18.52
C PRO A 332 5.68 -1.81 18.48
N ALA A 333 5.76 -0.59 18.97
CA ALA A 333 7.00 0.19 18.98
C ALA A 333 7.96 -0.22 20.13
N TYR A 334 7.46 -0.90 21.16
CA TYR A 334 8.22 -1.30 22.36
C TYR A 334 8.98 -0.14 23.02
N ILE A 335 8.39 1.05 23.02
CA ILE A 335 8.92 2.24 23.66
C ILE A 335 8.01 2.66 24.81
N GLN A 336 8.52 3.56 25.65
CA GLN A 336 7.76 4.13 26.75
C GLN A 336 6.48 4.80 26.22
N ASN A 337 5.35 4.43 26.78
CA ASN A 337 4.01 4.90 26.40
C ASN A 337 3.69 6.30 26.94
N HIS A 338 4.50 7.28 26.55
CA HIS A 338 4.37 8.65 27.02
C HIS A 338 4.37 9.64 25.84
N PRO A 339 3.51 10.67 25.83
CA PRO A 339 3.46 11.67 24.75
C PRO A 339 4.74 12.49 24.52
N GLN A 340 5.69 12.46 25.47
CA GLN A 340 7.02 13.05 25.26
C GLN A 340 7.98 12.14 24.49
N VAL A 341 7.68 10.85 24.40
CA VAL A 341 8.49 9.82 23.75
C VAL A 341 7.85 9.36 22.43
N VAL A 342 6.53 9.26 22.41
CA VAL A 342 5.72 8.84 21.25
C VAL A 342 5.10 10.07 20.60
N LEU A 343 5.29 10.25 19.30
CA LEU A 343 4.96 11.51 18.61
C LEU A 343 3.47 11.66 18.33
N GLY A 344 2.83 10.59 17.88
CA GLY A 344 1.44 10.60 17.45
C GLY A 344 0.46 10.22 18.55
N MET A 345 -0.79 10.67 18.42
CA MET A 345 -1.89 10.18 19.23
C MET A 345 -3.10 9.88 18.35
N ALA A 346 -3.62 8.66 18.44
CA ALA A 346 -4.77 8.23 17.67
C ALA A 346 -6.05 8.92 18.16
N THR A 347 -6.84 9.40 17.22
CA THR A 347 -8.14 10.05 17.45
C THR A 347 -9.14 9.58 16.39
N ALA A 348 -10.43 9.83 16.63
CA ALA A 348 -11.49 9.55 15.68
C ALA A 348 -12.18 10.85 15.27
N SER A 349 -12.27 11.09 13.97
CA SER A 349 -12.96 12.26 13.41
C SER A 349 -13.72 11.84 12.15
N LYS A 350 -14.44 12.76 11.52
CA LYS A 350 -15.23 12.51 10.31
C LYS A 350 -14.70 13.30 9.14
N GLU A 351 -14.72 12.72 7.95
CA GLU A 351 -14.32 13.44 6.74
C GLU A 351 -15.49 14.21 6.12
N PRO A 352 -15.26 15.36 5.47
CA PRO A 352 -16.33 16.14 4.83
C PRO A 352 -17.16 15.37 3.80
N HIS A 353 -16.54 14.42 3.10
CA HIS A 353 -17.21 13.57 2.09
C HIS A 353 -17.86 12.31 2.70
N ARG A 354 -17.66 12.06 4.00
CA ARG A 354 -18.27 10.98 4.80
C ARG A 354 -18.69 11.54 6.19
N PRO A 355 -19.61 12.53 6.23
CA PRO A 355 -19.93 13.27 7.45
C PRO A 355 -20.64 12.43 8.53
N ASP A 356 -21.04 11.19 8.21
CA ASP A 356 -21.71 10.27 9.12
C ASP A 356 -20.80 9.13 9.60
N GLU A 357 -19.58 9.01 9.07
CA GLU A 357 -18.65 7.93 9.37
C GLU A 357 -17.40 8.49 10.08
N ARG A 358 -17.11 7.97 11.28
CA ARG A 358 -15.83 8.25 11.96
C ARG A 358 -14.75 7.33 11.41
N ASP A 359 -13.54 7.85 11.28
CA ASP A 359 -12.35 7.11 10.82
C ASP A 359 -11.17 7.34 11.79
N LEU A 360 -10.10 6.57 11.66
CA LEU A 360 -8.84 6.74 12.40
C LEU A 360 -8.04 7.93 11.84
N PHE A 361 -7.59 8.78 12.74
CA PHE A 361 -6.59 9.82 12.47
C PHE A 361 -5.49 9.76 13.53
N VAL A 362 -4.31 10.24 13.19
CA VAL A 362 -3.20 10.36 14.15
C VAL A 362 -2.74 11.81 14.20
N ASN A 363 -2.90 12.45 15.36
CA ASN A 363 -2.35 13.79 15.54
C ASN A 363 -0.87 13.72 15.93
N TYR A 364 -0.01 14.34 15.14
CA TYR A 364 1.45 14.47 15.35
C TYR A 364 1.87 15.88 15.79
N GLU A 365 0.97 16.67 16.36
CA GLU A 365 1.30 17.99 16.91
C GLU A 365 2.32 17.85 18.06
N ASP A 366 3.53 18.38 17.83
CA ASP A 366 4.63 18.32 18.80
C ASP A 366 4.46 19.37 19.91
N GLN A 367 3.61 19.03 20.87
CA GLN A 367 3.28 19.91 21.99
C GLN A 367 4.45 20.20 22.93
N TYR A 368 5.47 19.33 22.94
CA TYR A 368 6.64 19.47 23.81
C TYR A 368 7.85 20.11 23.11
N GLY A 369 7.76 20.36 21.80
CA GLY A 369 8.86 20.92 21.01
C GLY A 369 10.06 19.97 20.87
N ASN A 370 9.86 18.67 21.10
CA ASN A 370 10.92 17.66 21.10
C ASN A 370 11.28 17.18 19.69
N PHE A 371 10.41 17.44 18.71
CA PHE A 371 10.44 16.87 17.37
C PHE A 371 10.34 17.96 16.29
N PRO A 372 11.41 18.75 16.10
CA PRO A 372 11.41 19.83 15.13
C PRO A 372 11.23 19.30 13.70
N MET A 373 10.13 19.70 13.05
CA MET A 373 9.80 19.36 11.67
C MET A 373 10.71 20.09 10.68
N LYS A 374 11.94 19.59 10.52
CA LYS A 374 12.91 20.09 9.52
C LYS A 374 12.99 19.11 8.36
N PHE A 375 12.52 19.53 7.20
CA PHE A 375 12.61 18.73 5.98
C PHE A 375 13.93 18.98 5.25
N PRO A 376 14.59 17.94 4.72
CA PRO A 376 15.75 18.09 3.86
C PRO A 376 15.51 19.05 2.69
N PRO A 377 16.53 19.81 2.23
CA PRO A 377 16.36 20.86 1.22
C PRO A 377 15.99 20.34 -0.18
N PHE A 378 16.20 19.05 -0.44
CA PHE A 378 15.78 18.42 -1.69
C PHE A 378 14.27 18.18 -1.78
N PHE A 379 13.54 18.28 -0.67
CA PHE A 379 12.09 18.21 -0.67
C PHE A 379 11.48 19.54 -1.13
N VAL A 380 10.62 19.47 -2.14
CA VAL A 380 9.92 20.64 -2.68
C VAL A 380 8.67 20.92 -1.86
N HIS A 381 8.54 22.13 -1.34
CA HIS A 381 7.36 22.58 -0.58
C HIS A 381 6.07 22.49 -1.43
N PRO A 382 4.92 22.02 -0.88
CA PRO A 382 3.66 21.87 -1.60
C PRO A 382 3.18 23.12 -2.34
N SER A 383 3.46 24.30 -1.81
CA SER A 383 3.14 25.58 -2.48
C SER A 383 3.88 25.80 -3.80
N LYS A 384 4.94 25.04 -4.07
CA LYS A 384 5.73 25.07 -5.31
C LYS A 384 5.40 23.90 -6.24
N TRP A 385 4.53 22.98 -5.82
CA TRP A 385 4.12 21.87 -6.69
C TRP A 385 3.32 22.38 -7.89
N PRO A 386 3.38 21.68 -9.03
CA PRO A 386 2.56 22.02 -10.19
C PRO A 386 1.08 22.13 -9.84
N GLN A 387 0.43 23.16 -10.38
CA GLN A 387 -1.03 23.31 -10.34
C GLN A 387 -1.61 22.53 -11.52
N ILE A 388 -2.41 21.50 -11.22
CA ILE A 388 -2.88 20.53 -12.22
C ILE A 388 -3.74 21.20 -13.29
N ILE A 389 -4.80 21.91 -12.89
CA ILE A 389 -5.76 22.53 -13.81
C ILE A 389 -5.09 23.62 -14.69
N PRO A 390 -4.37 24.62 -14.13
CA PRO A 390 -3.70 25.62 -14.97
C PRO A 390 -2.68 25.02 -15.95
N THR A 391 -2.02 23.92 -15.57
CA THR A 391 -1.08 23.22 -16.47
C THR A 391 -1.82 22.56 -17.62
N ALA A 392 -2.90 21.83 -17.33
CA ALA A 392 -3.74 21.18 -18.34
C ALA A 392 -4.41 22.20 -19.29
N GLU A 393 -4.88 23.34 -18.78
CA GLU A 393 -5.48 24.40 -19.58
C GLU A 393 -4.47 25.05 -20.54
N LYS A 394 -3.26 25.35 -20.05
CA LYS A 394 -2.18 25.88 -20.88
C LYS A 394 -1.82 24.92 -22.01
N PHE A 395 -1.89 23.62 -21.76
CA PHE A 395 -1.68 22.59 -22.77
C PHE A 395 -2.84 22.54 -23.78
N ALA A 396 -4.08 22.48 -23.31
CA ALA A 396 -5.28 22.46 -24.15
C ALA A 396 -5.39 23.69 -25.07
N ALA A 397 -4.94 24.86 -24.61
CA ALA A 397 -4.91 26.08 -25.41
C ALA A 397 -4.02 25.97 -26.65
N LYS A 398 -3.01 25.09 -26.64
CA LYS A 398 -2.10 24.83 -27.76
C LYS A 398 -2.54 23.64 -28.62
N HIS A 399 -3.31 22.71 -28.05
CA HIS A 399 -3.63 21.43 -28.65
C HIS A 399 -5.15 21.19 -28.60
N ARG A 400 -5.84 21.48 -29.70
CA ARG A 400 -7.32 21.46 -29.78
C ARG A 400 -7.94 20.10 -29.40
N ASN A 401 -7.23 19.01 -29.65
CA ASN A 401 -7.70 17.64 -29.40
C ASN A 401 -7.10 17.04 -28.12
N ALA A 402 -6.50 17.87 -27.25
CA ALA A 402 -5.78 17.41 -26.08
C ALA A 402 -6.60 16.42 -25.25
N ARG A 403 -5.96 15.33 -24.88
CA ARG A 403 -6.47 14.33 -23.95
C ARG A 403 -5.58 14.28 -22.71
N PHE A 404 -6.19 13.97 -21.59
CA PHE A 404 -5.53 13.97 -20.29
C PHE A 404 -5.72 12.64 -19.58
N ALA A 405 -4.73 12.29 -18.75
CA ALA A 405 -4.90 11.28 -17.72
C ALA A 405 -4.45 11.85 -16.36
N LEU A 406 -5.24 11.55 -15.34
CA LEU A 406 -4.92 11.74 -13.94
C LEU A 406 -4.66 10.36 -13.34
N LEU A 407 -3.40 9.96 -13.30
CA LEU A 407 -2.98 8.67 -12.73
C LEU A 407 -2.72 8.85 -11.25
N ARG A 408 -3.51 8.17 -10.41
CA ARG A 408 -3.27 8.09 -8.97
C ARG A 408 -2.35 6.92 -8.68
N LEU A 409 -1.35 7.14 -7.84
CA LEU A 409 -0.62 6.03 -7.24
C LEU A 409 -1.50 5.41 -6.15
N TRP A 410 -1.41 4.09 -5.98
CA TRP A 410 -2.12 3.42 -4.90
C TRP A 410 -1.73 4.03 -3.56
N SER A 411 -2.72 4.43 -2.77
CA SER A 411 -2.52 4.88 -1.40
C SER A 411 -3.78 4.60 -0.58
N ALA A 412 -3.59 4.01 0.60
CA ALA A 412 -4.67 3.74 1.54
C ALA A 412 -5.11 5.04 2.24
N PRO A 413 -6.31 5.12 2.83
CA PRO A 413 -6.74 6.31 3.56
C PRO A 413 -5.75 6.76 4.66
N HIS A 414 -5.05 5.82 5.29
CA HIS A 414 -4.18 6.08 6.44
C HIS A 414 -2.69 6.17 6.11
N TYR A 415 -2.23 5.65 4.97
CA TYR A 415 -0.79 5.61 4.63
C TYR A 415 -0.50 5.61 3.12
N TYR A 416 0.70 6.02 2.76
CA TYR A 416 1.30 5.78 1.45
C TYR A 416 2.03 4.44 1.46
N PRO A 417 2.02 3.64 0.37
CA PRO A 417 2.73 2.36 0.28
C PRO A 417 4.25 2.57 0.10
N LEU A 418 4.85 3.38 0.97
CA LEU A 418 6.27 3.70 1.02
C LEU A 418 6.81 3.17 2.34
N MET A 419 7.77 2.25 2.30
CA MET A 419 8.34 1.69 3.51
C MET A 419 9.10 2.73 4.32
N VAL A 420 8.88 2.70 5.62
CA VAL A 420 9.70 3.40 6.61
C VAL A 420 10.80 2.43 7.04
N GLY A 421 12.05 2.83 6.78
CA GLY A 421 13.22 2.06 7.21
C GLY A 421 13.22 1.85 8.73
N PRO A 422 13.67 0.69 9.24
CA PRO A 422 13.56 0.34 10.67
C PRO A 422 14.05 1.45 11.63
N PHE A 423 15.17 2.09 11.31
CA PHE A 423 15.74 3.17 12.12
C PHE A 423 14.90 4.44 12.20
N ASN A 424 13.94 4.63 11.29
CA ASN A 424 13.06 5.79 11.24
C ASN A 424 11.64 5.49 11.73
N ARG A 425 11.28 4.23 11.99
CA ARG A 425 9.90 3.85 12.35
C ARG A 425 9.43 4.47 13.65
N GLN A 426 10.31 4.57 14.64
CA GLN A 426 10.01 5.23 15.91
C GLN A 426 9.53 6.68 15.70
N ASN A 427 10.06 7.39 14.71
CA ASN A 427 9.63 8.77 14.39
C ASN A 427 8.21 8.84 13.81
N THR A 428 7.61 7.70 13.48
CA THR A 428 6.22 7.62 13.04
C THR A 428 5.30 7.11 14.16
N SER A 429 5.84 6.83 15.34
CA SER A 429 5.10 6.15 16.41
C SER A 429 3.88 6.93 16.91
N PHE A 430 2.88 6.21 17.38
CA PHE A 430 1.66 6.79 17.96
C PHE A 430 1.11 5.99 19.14
N LEU A 431 0.38 6.67 20.02
CA LEU A 431 -0.37 6.06 21.12
C LEU A 431 -1.83 5.83 20.73
N ASP A 432 -2.40 4.70 21.14
CA ASP A 432 -3.84 4.44 21.02
C ASP A 432 -4.60 4.69 22.33
N SER A 433 -5.92 4.49 22.33
CA SER A 433 -6.78 4.78 23.49
C SER A 433 -6.44 4.00 24.77
N LEU A 434 -5.61 2.95 24.72
CA LEU A 434 -5.13 2.21 25.90
C LEU A 434 -3.71 2.64 26.30
N GLY A 435 -3.16 3.67 25.66
CA GLY A 435 -1.78 4.06 25.82
C GLY A 435 -0.80 3.02 25.25
N ARG A 436 -1.21 2.16 24.30
CA ARG A 436 -0.26 1.23 23.64
C ARG A 436 0.55 2.01 22.61
N SER A 437 1.85 1.77 22.54
CA SER A 437 2.74 2.39 21.57
C SER A 437 2.83 1.55 20.29
N TRP A 438 2.50 2.17 19.15
CA TRP A 438 2.57 1.58 17.81
C TRP A 438 3.57 2.35 16.96
N GLU A 439 4.16 1.70 15.96
CA GLU A 439 4.97 2.32 14.92
C GLU A 439 4.47 1.92 13.53
N TRP A 440 4.61 2.81 12.55
CA TRP A 440 4.28 2.49 11.18
C TRP A 440 5.45 1.85 10.46
N LYS A 441 5.14 0.85 9.62
CA LYS A 441 6.08 0.30 8.65
C LYS A 441 5.96 1.00 7.29
N PHE A 442 4.86 1.71 7.06
CA PHE A 442 4.56 2.50 5.88
C PHE A 442 4.40 3.98 6.22
N VAL A 443 4.69 4.90 5.31
CA VAL A 443 4.61 6.35 5.59
C VAL A 443 3.16 6.76 5.91
N PRO A 444 2.83 7.19 7.15
CA PRO A 444 1.47 7.52 7.54
C PRO A 444 1.03 8.89 6.99
N LYS A 445 -0.20 9.00 6.50
CA LYS A 445 -0.68 10.21 5.80
C LYS A 445 -0.83 11.44 6.70
N ASP A 446 -1.17 11.24 7.98
CA ASP A 446 -1.34 12.35 8.92
C ASP A 446 -0.01 12.89 9.47
N MET A 447 1.11 12.20 9.24
CA MET A 447 2.42 12.68 9.66
C MET A 447 2.88 13.85 8.77
N PRO A 448 3.30 14.97 9.37
CA PRO A 448 3.86 16.09 8.62
C PRO A 448 5.06 15.66 7.77
N GLY A 449 5.02 15.97 6.47
CA GLY A 449 6.10 15.61 5.53
C GLY A 449 5.85 14.34 4.71
N SER A 450 4.82 13.55 5.03
CA SER A 450 4.51 12.32 4.31
C SER A 450 4.15 12.56 2.84
N ASP A 451 3.46 13.65 2.57
CA ASP A 451 3.09 14.12 1.24
C ASP A 451 4.33 14.55 0.41
N TYR A 452 5.37 15.10 1.05
CA TYR A 452 6.66 15.35 0.41
C TYR A 452 7.34 14.05 -0.01
N SER A 453 7.27 13.02 0.82
CA SER A 453 7.82 11.70 0.49
C SER A 453 7.11 11.11 -0.72
N ALA A 454 5.78 11.16 -0.75
CA ALA A 454 4.99 10.73 -1.91
C ALA A 454 5.36 11.51 -3.18
N HIS A 455 5.40 12.85 -3.10
CA HIS A 455 5.74 13.71 -4.23
C HIS A 455 7.16 13.45 -4.75
N HIS A 456 8.15 13.41 -3.86
CA HIS A 456 9.56 13.21 -4.21
C HIS A 456 9.80 11.84 -4.82
N THR A 457 9.23 10.79 -4.23
CA THR A 457 9.43 9.43 -4.68
C THR A 457 8.77 9.18 -6.04
N ALA A 458 7.59 9.75 -6.29
CA ALA A 458 6.96 9.75 -7.61
C ALA A 458 7.77 10.59 -8.62
N GLY A 459 8.21 11.79 -8.23
CA GLY A 459 8.96 12.70 -9.08
C GLY A 459 10.29 12.11 -9.54
N LYS A 460 11.11 11.57 -8.61
CA LYS A 460 12.37 10.89 -8.94
C LYS A 460 12.21 9.84 -10.02
N ARG A 461 11.11 9.09 -9.97
CA ARG A 461 10.82 8.01 -10.92
C ARG A 461 10.54 8.50 -12.32
N LEU A 462 9.82 9.61 -12.42
CA LEU A 462 9.50 10.24 -13.69
C LEU A 462 10.72 10.99 -14.25
N GLU A 463 11.59 11.48 -13.37
CA GLU A 463 12.81 12.20 -13.76
C GLU A 463 13.80 11.30 -14.52
N GLU A 464 13.84 10.00 -14.23
CA GLU A 464 14.62 9.00 -15.01
C GLU A 464 14.26 8.99 -16.50
N LEU A 465 13.03 9.40 -16.86
CA LEU A 465 12.56 9.50 -18.24
C LEU A 465 12.31 10.95 -18.66
N ARG A 466 12.86 11.94 -17.95
CA ARG A 466 12.56 13.36 -18.21
C ARG A 466 12.96 13.80 -19.62
N SER A 467 14.09 13.29 -20.12
CA SER A 467 14.60 13.58 -21.46
C SER A 467 13.58 13.26 -22.56
N VAL A 468 12.81 12.20 -22.37
CA VAL A 468 11.81 11.72 -23.34
C VAL A 468 10.40 12.20 -23.02
N LEU A 469 10.03 12.27 -21.73
CA LEU A 469 8.70 12.71 -21.30
C LEU A 469 8.51 14.23 -21.40
N GLY A 470 9.59 15.01 -21.31
CA GLY A 470 9.57 16.46 -21.47
C GLY A 470 8.69 17.17 -20.43
N ASP A 471 7.80 18.04 -20.91
CA ASP A 471 6.81 18.77 -20.10
C ASP A 471 5.41 18.14 -20.15
N ARG A 472 5.26 16.95 -20.77
CA ARG A 472 3.99 16.24 -20.96
C ARG A 472 3.50 15.55 -19.71
N VAL A 473 4.37 15.39 -18.72
CA VAL A 473 4.09 14.68 -17.47
C VAL A 473 4.50 15.56 -16.28
N VAL A 474 3.58 15.75 -15.35
CA VAL A 474 3.84 16.46 -14.08
C VAL A 474 3.21 15.69 -12.93
N ASN A 475 3.81 15.74 -11.75
CA ASN A 475 3.28 15.10 -10.55
C ASN A 475 3.02 16.10 -9.41
N ARG A 476 2.07 15.75 -8.54
CA ARG A 476 1.69 16.49 -7.34
C ARG A 476 1.29 15.49 -6.25
N GLY A 477 2.11 15.33 -5.22
CA GLY A 477 1.92 14.24 -4.25
C GLY A 477 1.92 12.87 -4.94
N ASP A 478 0.84 12.12 -4.74
CA ASP A 478 0.59 10.80 -5.33
C ASP A 478 -0.23 10.85 -6.65
N LEU A 479 -0.43 12.03 -7.22
CA LEU A 479 -1.13 12.23 -8.50
C LEU A 479 -0.13 12.58 -9.61
N VAL A 480 -0.31 11.97 -10.79
CA VAL A 480 0.43 12.25 -12.01
C VAL A 480 -0.53 12.70 -13.10
N LEU A 481 -0.32 13.91 -13.64
CA LEU A 481 -1.00 14.41 -14.83
C LEU A 481 -0.17 14.02 -16.05
N VAL A 482 -0.82 13.37 -17.01
CA VAL A 482 -0.26 13.05 -18.33
C VAL A 482 -1.07 13.79 -19.39
N MET A 483 -0.37 14.42 -20.33
CA MET A 483 -0.97 15.27 -21.38
C MET A 483 -0.57 14.73 -22.76
N GLY A 484 -1.58 14.39 -23.55
CA GLY A 484 -1.42 13.97 -24.94
C GLY A 484 -2.08 14.95 -25.89
N GLU A 485 -1.47 15.14 -27.06
CA GLU A 485 -2.02 15.97 -28.15
C GLU A 485 -3.36 15.47 -28.67
N ASP A 486 -3.54 14.16 -28.63
CA ASP A 486 -4.77 13.43 -28.91
C ASP A 486 -4.78 12.12 -28.10
N ALA A 487 -5.75 11.24 -28.38
CA ALA A 487 -5.90 9.98 -27.65
C ALA A 487 -4.74 8.99 -27.90
N ASN A 488 -4.17 8.95 -29.11
CA ASN A 488 -3.08 8.03 -29.44
C ASN A 488 -1.78 8.49 -28.77
N ASP A 489 -1.51 9.80 -28.82
CA ASP A 489 -0.39 10.39 -28.12
C ASP A 489 -0.52 10.20 -26.60
N LEU A 490 -1.72 10.40 -26.03
CA LEU A 490 -1.96 10.13 -24.61
C LEU A 490 -1.70 8.67 -24.26
N LEU A 491 -2.15 7.70 -25.07
CA LEU A 491 -1.92 6.27 -24.83
C LEU A 491 -0.42 5.96 -24.74
N LYS A 492 0.40 6.55 -25.62
CA LYS A 492 1.86 6.42 -25.60
C LYS A 492 2.45 6.92 -24.28
N TYR A 493 2.15 8.16 -23.89
CA TYR A 493 2.68 8.74 -22.66
C TYR A 493 2.15 8.03 -21.40
N CYS A 494 0.87 7.66 -21.36
CA CYS A 494 0.30 6.89 -20.25
C CYS A 494 0.98 5.53 -20.10
N THR A 495 1.19 4.79 -21.20
CA THR A 495 1.86 3.49 -21.17
C THR A 495 3.27 3.62 -20.58
N ALA A 496 4.04 4.62 -21.04
CA ALA A 496 5.38 4.87 -20.52
C ALA A 496 5.40 5.30 -19.05
N VAL A 497 4.44 6.13 -18.62
CA VAL A 497 4.33 6.56 -17.22
C VAL A 497 3.94 5.39 -16.30
N VAL A 498 2.95 4.58 -16.67
CA VAL A 498 2.55 3.39 -15.89
C VAL A 498 3.72 2.41 -15.81
N PHE A 499 4.39 2.15 -16.94
CA PHE A 499 5.59 1.33 -16.99
C PHE A 499 6.68 1.85 -16.04
N ALA A 500 7.00 3.14 -16.12
CA ALA A 500 8.02 3.75 -15.28
C ALA A 500 7.68 3.65 -13.80
N ILE A 501 6.42 3.89 -13.41
CA ILE A 501 6.00 3.85 -12.01
C ILE A 501 6.03 2.43 -11.44
N GLN A 502 5.54 1.44 -12.19
CA GLN A 502 5.31 0.09 -11.67
C GLN A 502 6.46 -0.89 -11.88
N THR A 503 7.44 -0.55 -12.72
CA THR A 503 8.64 -1.36 -12.87
C THR A 503 9.59 -1.19 -11.66
N LYS A 504 10.78 -1.81 -11.70
CA LYS A 504 11.73 -1.88 -10.58
C LYS A 504 11.83 -0.53 -9.83
N PRO A 505 11.66 -0.51 -8.49
CA PRO A 505 11.71 -1.64 -7.55
C PRO A 505 10.39 -2.44 -7.38
N TRP A 506 9.40 -2.27 -8.27
CA TRP A 506 8.12 -2.99 -8.26
C TRP A 506 7.26 -2.79 -6.99
N LEU A 507 7.60 -1.82 -6.15
CA LEU A 507 6.89 -1.55 -4.91
C LEU A 507 5.66 -0.66 -5.08
N ARG A 508 5.43 -0.12 -6.29
CA ARG A 508 4.41 0.91 -6.54
C ARG A 508 3.41 0.41 -7.53
N GLU A 509 2.19 0.91 -7.39
CA GLU A 509 1.10 0.60 -8.29
C GLU A 509 0.36 1.86 -8.69
N VAL A 510 -0.09 1.90 -9.93
CA VAL A 510 -1.07 2.87 -10.41
C VAL A 510 -2.44 2.33 -10.07
N ASP A 511 -3.19 3.16 -9.38
CA ASP A 511 -4.52 2.88 -8.95
C ASP A 511 -5.52 3.20 -10.05
N LEU A 512 -5.83 2.20 -10.86
CA LEU A 512 -6.76 2.36 -11.97
C LEU A 512 -8.17 2.76 -11.54
N TRP A 513 -8.59 2.41 -10.32
CA TRP A 513 -9.93 2.73 -9.84
C TRP A 513 -10.06 4.22 -9.47
N LYS A 514 -9.00 4.81 -8.91
CA LYS A 514 -8.94 6.25 -8.59
C LYS A 514 -8.38 7.11 -9.72
N SER A 515 -7.95 6.48 -10.81
CA SER A 515 -7.39 7.17 -11.97
C SER A 515 -8.45 7.55 -12.99
N PHE A 516 -8.10 8.53 -13.81
CA PHE A 516 -8.87 8.92 -14.98
C PHE A 516 -7.96 8.88 -16.16
N ILE A 517 -8.39 8.22 -17.22
CA ILE A 517 -7.58 8.07 -18.43
C ILE A 517 -8.47 8.46 -19.60
N ASN A 518 -7.86 9.17 -20.56
CA ASN A 518 -8.52 9.61 -21.78
C ASN A 518 -9.73 10.54 -21.56
N VAL A 519 -9.54 11.57 -20.75
CA VAL A 519 -10.55 12.63 -20.49
C VAL A 519 -10.20 13.93 -21.20
N ASN A 520 -11.17 14.82 -21.36
CA ASN A 520 -10.97 16.18 -21.91
C ASN A 520 -10.75 17.22 -20.80
N ILE A 521 -10.46 18.46 -21.19
CA ILE A 521 -10.21 19.55 -20.24
C ILE A 521 -11.48 19.96 -19.47
N GLU A 522 -12.66 19.85 -20.10
CA GLU A 522 -13.95 20.14 -19.46
C GLU A 522 -14.17 19.23 -18.25
N PHE A 523 -13.91 17.94 -18.41
CA PHE A 523 -14.00 16.98 -17.32
C PHE A 523 -13.04 17.33 -16.17
N LEU A 524 -11.82 17.76 -16.47
CA LEU A 524 -10.87 18.17 -15.43
C LEU A 524 -11.35 19.42 -14.67
N ARG A 525 -11.97 20.37 -15.34
CA ARG A 525 -12.55 21.57 -14.70
C ARG A 525 -13.69 21.22 -13.74
N GLU A 526 -14.57 20.31 -14.16
CA GLU A 526 -15.66 19.82 -13.31
C GLU A 526 -15.17 19.06 -12.07
N LEU A 527 -13.96 18.49 -12.12
CA LEU A 527 -13.35 17.94 -10.93
C LEU A 527 -13.00 19.05 -9.94
N ASP A 528 -12.53 20.22 -10.34
CA ASP A 528 -12.07 21.25 -9.39
C ASP A 528 -13.19 22.12 -8.80
N SER A 529 -14.36 22.17 -9.44
CA SER A 529 -15.51 23.01 -9.01
C SER A 529 -16.30 22.50 -7.80
N HIS A 530 -15.80 21.47 -7.14
CA HIS A 530 -16.38 20.80 -5.96
C HIS A 530 -15.24 20.40 -5.02
#